data_AF-A0A545T6W7-F1
#
_entry.id   AF-A0A545T6W7-F1
#
_cell.length_a   1.000
_cell.length_b   1.000
_cell.length_c   1.000
_cell.angle_alpha   90.00
_cell.angle_beta   90.00
_cell.angle_gamma   90.00
#
_symmetry.space_group_name_H-M   'P 1'
#
loop_
_entity.id
_entity.type
_entity.pdbx_description
1 polymer ?
#
loop_
_entity_poly.entity_id
_entity_poly.type
_entity_poly.pdbx_seq_one_letter_code
_entity_poly.pdbx_strand_id
1 'polypeptide(L)'
;MEQPDLELQLKVWKELAISKQVLMQTATKALGLKEECSTEELEAALKKTMSATKVAEDKLAAEQAQAKETIQSLEERLEKSEKANAGLIAERDQALQAQEAAENKVTAGRSANAEELKKIKAQLADKQKEIKQITKILADTPENVVKKMKGLKKEKMDEANARKKAEEVSRNLRKEKQKVEQNLTESKASLTQAAELVGNFRDLQKLANEQYNQLAETVEDKSSLEAVPALDEELLEAIENAAKTDEKSK
;
A
#
# COMPACT_ATOMS: atom_id res chain seq x y z
N MET A 1 89.17 -21.04 111.81
CA MET A 1 89.66 -22.13 110.92
C MET A 1 88.76 -22.11 109.69
N GLU A 2 89.16 -21.80 108.47
CA GLU A 2 90.46 -21.46 107.85
C GLU A 2 90.49 -19.97 107.41
N GLN A 3 91.62 -19.28 107.58
CA GLN A 3 91.83 -17.86 107.18
C GLN A 3 91.44 -17.50 105.72
N PRO A 4 91.75 -18.32 104.69
CA PRO A 4 91.36 -18.04 103.31
C PRO A 4 89.84 -18.06 103.05
N ASP A 5 89.07 -18.85 103.79
CA ASP A 5 87.60 -18.90 103.67
C ASP A 5 86.96 -17.61 104.23
N LEU A 6 87.52 -17.05 105.30
CA LEU A 6 87.10 -15.77 105.86
C LEU A 6 87.37 -14.59 104.90
N GLU A 7 88.51 -14.59 104.20
CA GLU A 7 88.84 -13.57 103.20
C GLU A 7 87.94 -13.65 101.96
N LEU A 8 87.61 -14.87 101.51
CA LEU A 8 86.66 -15.07 100.41
C LEU A 8 85.27 -14.58 100.79
N GLN A 9 84.78 -14.93 101.98
CA GLN A 9 83.52 -14.43 102.51
C GLN A 9 83.50 -12.90 102.56
N LEU A 10 84.56 -12.26 103.07
CA LEU A 10 84.66 -10.80 103.10
C LEU A 10 84.64 -10.15 101.71
N LYS A 11 85.24 -10.78 100.69
CA LYS A 11 85.15 -10.31 99.30
C LYS A 11 83.71 -10.40 98.77
N VAL A 12 83.04 -11.53 99.00
CA VAL A 12 81.63 -11.72 98.60
C VAL A 12 80.72 -10.69 99.29
N TRP A 13 80.92 -10.44 100.58
CA TRP A 13 80.16 -9.41 101.30
C TRP A 13 80.42 -8.00 100.77
N LYS A 14 81.66 -7.68 100.38
CA LYS A 14 82.01 -6.39 99.74
C LYS A 14 81.36 -6.23 98.37
N GLU A 15 81.46 -7.25 97.51
CA GLU A 15 80.84 -7.22 96.19
C GLU A 15 79.31 -7.13 96.29
N LEU A 16 78.70 -7.87 97.21
CA LEU A 16 77.26 -7.79 97.49
C LEU A 16 76.87 -6.39 97.99
N ALA A 17 77.66 -5.79 98.87
CA ALA A 17 77.42 -4.44 99.37
C ALA A 17 77.52 -3.39 98.25
N ILE A 18 78.54 -3.49 97.39
CA ILE A 18 78.70 -2.60 96.22
C ILE A 18 77.53 -2.79 95.25
N SER A 19 77.16 -4.02 94.92
CA SER A 19 76.02 -4.31 94.03
C SER A 19 74.71 -3.75 94.60
N LYS A 20 74.49 -3.87 95.92
CA LYS A 20 73.32 -3.32 96.59
C LYS A 20 73.33 -1.78 96.56
N GLN A 21 74.48 -1.16 96.79
CA GLN A 21 74.63 0.29 96.73
C GLN A 21 74.36 0.83 95.31
N VAL A 22 74.90 0.18 94.29
CA VAL A 22 74.64 0.54 92.88
C VAL A 22 73.16 0.37 92.54
N LEU A 23 72.53 -0.72 92.99
CA LEU A 23 71.10 -0.97 92.79
C LEU A 23 70.24 0.12 93.45
N MET A 24 70.53 0.46 94.71
CA MET A 24 69.81 1.51 95.44
C MET A 24 69.99 2.87 94.76
N GLN A 25 71.22 3.26 94.39
CA GLN A 25 71.48 4.51 93.67
C GLN A 25 70.76 4.57 92.32
N THR A 26 70.71 3.46 91.58
CA THR A 26 70.03 3.38 90.28
C THR A 26 68.52 3.49 90.45
N ALA A 27 67.94 2.81 91.44
CA ALA A 27 66.51 2.91 91.75
C ALA A 27 66.14 4.31 92.24
N THR A 28 66.93 4.92 93.12
CA THR A 28 66.77 6.30 93.59
C THR A 28 66.79 7.29 92.42
N LYS A 29 67.75 7.15 91.49
CA LYS A 29 67.81 7.99 90.27
C LYS A 29 66.62 7.76 89.34
N ALA A 30 66.22 6.51 89.09
CA ALA A 30 65.09 6.17 88.23
C ALA A 30 63.75 6.70 88.77
N LEU A 31 63.60 6.77 90.09
CA LEU A 31 62.42 7.29 90.77
C LEU A 31 62.49 8.81 91.02
N GLY A 32 63.60 9.47 90.65
CA GLY A 32 63.80 10.91 90.87
C GLY A 32 63.92 11.31 92.34
N LEU A 33 64.35 10.40 93.22
CA LEU A 33 64.57 10.64 94.64
C LEU A 33 65.95 11.30 94.89
N LYS A 34 66.10 11.97 96.03
CA LYS A 34 67.39 12.55 96.46
C LYS A 34 68.41 11.45 96.81
N GLU A 35 69.70 11.72 96.63
CA GLU A 35 70.78 10.73 96.83
C GLU A 35 70.86 10.17 98.27
N GLU A 36 70.32 10.90 99.25
CA GLU A 36 70.24 10.52 100.67
C GLU A 36 68.81 10.10 101.10
N CYS A 37 68.03 9.48 100.21
CA CYS A 37 66.69 9.00 100.57
C CYS A 37 66.75 7.85 101.59
N SER A 38 65.79 7.82 102.52
CA SER A 38 65.68 6.69 103.46
C SER A 38 65.20 5.42 102.73
N THR A 39 65.47 4.25 103.32
CA THR A 39 64.96 2.98 102.79
C THR A 39 63.43 2.97 102.71
N GLU A 40 62.74 3.64 103.66
CA GLU A 40 61.29 3.76 103.69
C GLU A 40 60.76 4.66 102.56
N GLU A 41 61.46 5.76 102.25
CA GLU A 41 61.12 6.64 101.12
C GLU A 41 61.29 5.93 99.78
N LEU A 42 62.38 5.16 99.63
CA LEU A 42 62.62 4.34 98.44
C LEU A 42 61.55 3.26 98.27
N GLU A 43 61.19 2.55 99.35
CA GLU A 43 60.15 1.52 99.32
C GLU A 43 58.77 2.12 99.00
N ALA A 44 58.42 3.26 99.59
CA ALA A 44 57.17 3.95 99.32
C ALA A 44 57.07 4.44 97.87
N ALA A 45 58.16 4.98 97.31
CA ALA A 45 58.22 5.40 95.91
C ALA A 45 58.13 4.20 94.94
N LEU A 46 58.82 3.09 95.23
CA LEU A 46 58.70 1.85 94.46
C LEU A 46 57.26 1.32 94.49
N LYS A 47 56.64 1.22 95.67
CA LYS A 47 55.23 0.79 95.80
C LYS A 47 54.27 1.69 95.03
N LYS A 48 54.48 3.02 95.07
CA LYS A 48 53.67 4.00 94.34
C LYS A 48 53.83 3.87 92.83
N THR A 49 55.05 3.69 92.32
CA THR A 49 55.28 3.48 90.89
C THR A 49 54.72 2.16 90.42
N MET A 50 54.93 1.06 91.15
CA MET A 50 54.34 -0.24 90.82
C MET A 50 52.81 -0.20 90.78
N SER A 51 52.17 0.48 91.74
CA SER A 51 50.71 0.63 91.73
C SER A 51 50.22 1.53 90.58
N ALA A 52 50.94 2.62 90.27
CA ALA A 52 50.63 3.48 89.14
C ALA A 52 50.80 2.73 87.80
N THR A 53 51.85 1.94 87.64
CA THR A 53 52.08 1.09 86.47
C THR A 53 50.97 0.08 86.32
N LYS A 54 50.58 -0.62 87.39
CA LYS A 54 49.46 -1.57 87.35
C LYS A 54 48.15 -0.90 86.92
N VAL A 55 47.84 0.28 87.47
CA VAL A 55 46.65 1.04 87.07
C VAL A 55 46.73 1.48 85.61
N ALA A 56 47.91 1.85 85.10
CA ALA A 56 48.10 2.22 83.71
C ALA A 56 47.98 1.01 82.76
N GLU A 57 48.51 -0.15 83.15
CA GLU A 57 48.37 -1.42 82.42
C GLU A 57 46.90 -1.86 82.37
N ASP A 58 46.19 -1.81 83.50
CA ASP A 58 44.76 -2.14 83.58
C ASP A 58 43.93 -1.19 82.67
N LYS A 59 44.26 0.11 82.67
CA LYS A 59 43.62 1.09 81.77
C LYS A 59 43.93 0.83 80.31
N LEU A 60 45.19 0.56 79.97
CA LEU A 60 45.60 0.26 78.60
C LEU A 60 44.90 -1.00 78.08
N ALA A 61 44.82 -2.04 78.90
CA ALA A 61 44.09 -3.27 78.54
C ALA A 61 42.60 -3.01 78.32
N ALA A 62 41.96 -2.19 79.17
CA ALA A 62 40.56 -1.81 79.01
C ALA A 62 40.34 -0.97 77.73
N GLU A 63 41.18 0.03 77.47
CA GLU A 63 41.10 0.86 76.27
C GLU A 63 41.35 0.06 74.99
N GLN A 64 42.31 -0.87 75.00
CA GLN A 64 42.56 -1.78 73.89
C GLN A 64 41.37 -2.70 73.61
N ALA A 65 40.74 -3.23 74.67
CA ALA A 65 39.54 -4.06 74.52
C ALA A 65 38.38 -3.25 73.92
N GLN A 66 38.14 -2.03 74.43
CA GLN A 66 37.09 -1.14 73.92
C GLN A 66 37.35 -0.69 72.47
N ALA A 67 38.60 -0.38 72.13
CA ALA A 67 39.00 -0.02 70.77
C ALA A 67 38.75 -1.19 69.81
N LYS A 68 39.10 -2.42 70.21
CA LYS A 68 38.85 -3.62 69.41
C LYS A 68 37.37 -3.86 69.16
N GLU A 69 36.52 -3.73 70.20
CA GLU A 69 35.07 -3.84 70.06
C GLU A 69 34.50 -2.77 69.12
N THR A 70 34.99 -1.53 69.24
CA THR A 70 34.56 -0.41 68.39
C THR A 70 34.95 -0.63 66.93
N ILE A 71 36.18 -1.08 66.67
CA ILE A 71 36.65 -1.40 65.31
C ILE A 71 35.79 -2.49 64.70
N GLN A 72 35.54 -3.57 65.44
CA GLN A 72 34.69 -4.67 64.95
C GLN A 72 33.26 -4.17 64.63
N SER A 73 32.67 -3.35 65.50
CA SER A 73 31.36 -2.77 65.25
C SER A 73 31.33 -1.89 64.00
N LEU A 74 32.38 -1.10 63.77
CA LEU A 74 32.50 -0.26 62.58
C LEU A 74 32.69 -1.09 61.30
N GLU A 75 33.49 -2.15 61.35
CA GLU A 75 33.69 -3.08 60.23
C GLU A 75 32.37 -3.76 59.85
N GLU A 76 31.60 -4.25 60.83
CA GLU A 76 30.29 -4.86 60.58
C GLU A 76 29.28 -3.85 59.98
N ARG A 77 29.31 -2.60 60.44
CA ARG A 77 28.47 -1.52 59.88
C ARG A 77 28.88 -1.16 58.46
N LEU A 78 30.18 -1.12 58.19
CA LEU A 78 30.72 -0.84 56.86
C LEU A 78 30.29 -1.93 55.88
N GLU A 79 30.49 -3.20 56.24
CA GLU A 79 30.11 -4.34 55.38
C GLU A 79 28.60 -4.34 55.08
N LYS A 80 27.75 -4.07 56.08
CA LYS A 80 26.30 -3.93 55.89
C LYS A 80 25.96 -2.77 54.96
N SER A 81 26.64 -1.63 55.12
CA SER A 81 26.43 -0.44 54.28
C SER A 81 26.87 -0.69 52.84
N GLU A 82 27.99 -1.36 52.61
CA GLU A 82 28.49 -1.68 51.28
C GLU A 82 27.57 -2.64 50.55
N LYS A 83 27.08 -3.69 51.23
CA LYS A 83 26.08 -4.61 50.67
C LYS A 83 24.78 -3.90 50.32
N ALA A 84 24.29 -3.03 51.20
CA ALA A 84 23.10 -2.23 50.94
C ALA A 84 23.29 -1.30 49.74
N ASN A 85 24.44 -0.62 49.66
CA ASN A 85 24.76 0.29 48.56
C ASN A 85 24.88 -0.46 47.22
N ALA A 86 25.51 -1.63 47.20
CA ALA A 86 25.57 -2.48 46.01
C ALA A 86 24.16 -2.90 45.54
N GLY A 87 23.26 -3.24 46.47
CA GLY A 87 21.86 -3.53 46.16
C GLY A 87 21.13 -2.33 45.55
N LEU A 88 21.25 -1.15 46.17
CA LEU A 88 20.63 0.08 45.67
C LEU A 88 21.16 0.50 44.29
N ILE A 89 22.45 0.31 44.03
CA ILE A 89 23.04 0.57 42.71
C ILE A 89 22.44 -0.39 41.66
N ALA A 90 22.31 -1.67 41.98
CA ALA A 90 21.70 -2.65 41.08
C ALA A 90 20.22 -2.34 40.79
N GLU A 91 19.44 -1.97 41.82
CA GLU A 91 18.05 -1.55 41.65
C GLU A 91 17.91 -0.27 40.82
N ARG A 92 18.79 0.72 41.06
CA ARG A 92 18.86 1.94 40.26
C ARG A 92 19.14 1.63 38.79
N ASP A 93 20.12 0.77 38.51
CA ASP A 93 20.51 0.44 37.15
C ASP A 93 19.39 -0.32 36.42
N GLN A 94 18.70 -1.23 37.11
CA GLN A 94 17.53 -1.90 36.57
C GLN A 94 16.38 -0.91 36.29
N ALA A 95 16.14 0.04 37.19
CA ALA A 95 15.11 1.06 37.00
C ALA A 95 15.43 1.99 35.83
N LEU A 96 16.69 2.40 35.65
CA LEU A 96 17.14 3.21 34.53
C LEU A 96 16.97 2.47 33.19
N GLN A 97 17.35 1.20 33.12
CA GLN A 97 17.14 0.38 31.92
C GLN A 97 15.65 0.22 31.58
N ALA A 98 14.81 -0.01 32.60
CA ALA A 98 13.37 -0.11 32.41
C ALA A 98 12.75 1.22 31.93
N GLN A 99 13.22 2.35 32.47
CA GLN A 99 12.80 3.68 32.03
C GLN A 99 13.18 3.92 30.57
N GLU A 100 14.44 3.67 30.19
CA GLU A 100 14.92 3.85 28.82
C GLU A 100 14.13 2.97 27.83
N ALA A 101 13.88 1.70 28.19
CA ALA A 101 13.07 0.80 27.37
C ALA A 101 11.63 1.31 27.21
N ALA A 102 11.01 1.84 28.28
CA ALA A 102 9.67 2.41 28.23
C ALA A 102 9.63 3.68 27.37
N GLU A 103 10.60 4.59 27.50
CA GLU A 103 10.71 5.81 26.69
C GLU A 103 10.88 5.49 25.21
N ASN A 104 11.74 4.52 24.88
CA ASN A 104 11.93 4.03 23.52
C ASN A 104 10.63 3.45 22.95
N LYS A 105 9.90 2.64 23.73
CA LYS A 105 8.62 2.07 23.32
C LYS A 105 7.55 3.14 23.09
N VAL A 106 7.47 4.15 23.96
CA VAL A 106 6.53 5.27 23.81
C VAL A 106 6.86 6.09 22.56
N THR A 107 8.13 6.37 22.32
CA THR A 107 8.58 7.14 21.15
C THR A 107 8.29 6.40 19.86
N ALA A 108 8.65 5.10 19.79
CA ALA A 108 8.33 4.26 18.65
C ALA A 108 6.81 4.15 18.42
N GLY A 109 6.03 3.93 19.49
CA GLY A 109 4.57 3.86 19.42
C GLY A 109 3.92 5.16 18.95
N ARG A 110 4.42 6.32 19.39
CA ARG A 110 3.97 7.63 18.90
C ARG A 110 4.23 7.81 17.42
N SER A 111 5.41 7.42 16.94
CA SER A 111 5.75 7.53 15.51
C SER A 111 4.87 6.61 14.67
N ALA A 112 4.74 5.34 15.06
CA ALA A 112 3.90 4.37 14.35
C ALA A 112 2.44 4.83 14.31
N ASN A 113 1.87 5.26 15.44
CA ASN A 113 0.51 5.78 15.50
C ASN A 113 0.33 7.04 14.62
N ALA A 114 1.33 7.92 14.55
CA ALA A 114 1.27 9.10 13.70
C ALA A 114 1.25 8.74 12.20
N GLU A 115 2.01 7.73 11.79
CA GLU A 115 2.00 7.22 10.41
C GLU A 115 0.68 6.53 10.07
N GLU A 116 0.15 5.69 10.97
CA GLU A 116 -1.17 5.08 10.80
C GLU A 116 -2.27 6.12 10.68
N LEU A 117 -2.26 7.15 11.55
CA LEU A 117 -3.22 8.26 11.47
C LEU A 117 -3.10 9.03 10.16
N LYS A 118 -1.90 9.25 9.63
CA LYS A 118 -1.71 9.88 8.31
C LYS A 118 -2.31 9.00 7.21
N LYS A 119 -2.08 7.69 7.23
CA LYS A 119 -2.63 6.74 6.26
C LYS A 119 -4.16 6.71 6.31
N ILE A 120 -4.75 6.64 7.50
CA ILE A 120 -6.20 6.65 7.69
C ILE A 120 -6.79 7.98 7.19
N LYS A 121 -6.16 9.12 7.48
CA LYS A 121 -6.60 10.43 6.96
C LYS A 121 -6.55 10.49 5.43
N ALA A 122 -5.50 9.95 4.81
CA ALA A 122 -5.40 9.87 3.35
C ALA A 122 -6.52 9.00 2.75
N GLN A 123 -6.74 7.81 3.31
CA GLN A 123 -7.83 6.92 2.89
C GLN A 123 -9.20 7.58 3.06
N LEU A 124 -9.43 8.30 4.17
CA LEU A 124 -10.68 9.02 4.40
C LEU A 124 -10.89 10.12 3.36
N ALA A 125 -9.84 10.88 3.03
CA ALA A 125 -9.90 11.92 2.01
C ALA A 125 -10.24 11.34 0.62
N ASP A 126 -9.64 10.20 0.27
CA ASP A 126 -9.91 9.51 -0.99
C ASP A 126 -11.34 8.95 -1.03
N LYS A 127 -11.80 8.30 0.05
CA LYS A 127 -13.20 7.84 0.17
C LYS A 127 -14.19 9.01 0.10
N GLN A 128 -13.86 10.16 0.65
CA GLN A 128 -14.73 11.32 0.56
C GLN A 128 -14.77 11.91 -0.86
N LYS A 129 -13.66 11.85 -1.61
CA LYS A 129 -13.67 12.18 -3.05
C LYS A 129 -14.48 11.18 -3.87
N GLU A 130 -14.31 9.88 -3.62
CA GLU A 130 -15.10 8.82 -4.25
C GLU A 130 -16.59 9.04 -4.00
N ILE A 131 -16.99 9.29 -2.74
CA ILE A 131 -18.39 9.57 -2.41
C ILE A 131 -18.89 10.81 -3.15
N LYS A 132 -18.13 11.91 -3.20
CA LYS A 132 -18.53 13.10 -3.96
C LYS A 132 -18.69 12.81 -5.45
N GLN A 133 -17.82 11.99 -6.03
CA GLN A 133 -17.95 11.56 -7.43
C GLN A 133 -19.19 10.70 -7.63
N ILE A 134 -19.42 9.72 -6.76
CA ILE A 134 -20.63 8.88 -6.76
C ILE A 134 -21.87 9.76 -6.65
N THR A 135 -21.90 10.71 -5.70
CA THR A 135 -23.01 11.65 -5.54
C THR A 135 -23.19 12.51 -6.78
N LYS A 136 -22.12 12.97 -7.45
CA LYS A 136 -22.22 13.73 -8.70
C LYS A 136 -22.81 12.88 -9.83
N ILE A 137 -22.30 11.65 -10.01
CA ILE A 137 -22.80 10.70 -11.00
C ILE A 137 -24.27 10.36 -10.73
N LEU A 138 -24.64 10.17 -9.46
CA LEU A 138 -26.01 9.89 -9.05
C LEU A 138 -26.93 11.12 -9.14
N ALA A 139 -26.43 12.32 -8.88
CA ALA A 139 -27.19 13.56 -9.02
C ALA A 139 -27.49 13.89 -10.48
N ASP A 140 -26.59 13.52 -11.41
CA ASP A 140 -26.83 13.63 -12.84
C ASP A 140 -27.87 12.62 -13.37
N THR A 141 -28.43 11.73 -12.53
CA THR A 141 -29.29 10.62 -13.00
C THR A 141 -30.68 11.05 -13.49
N PRO A 142 -31.44 11.98 -12.86
CA PRO A 142 -32.74 12.38 -13.40
C PRO A 142 -32.61 13.10 -14.74
N GLU A 143 -31.66 14.03 -14.86
CA GLU A 143 -31.49 14.83 -16.06
C GLU A 143 -30.87 14.04 -17.21
N ASN A 144 -29.89 13.16 -16.94
CA ASN A 144 -29.37 12.24 -17.96
C ASN A 144 -30.38 11.16 -18.34
N VAL A 145 -31.19 10.65 -17.42
CA VAL A 145 -32.29 9.73 -17.74
C VAL A 145 -33.31 10.44 -18.62
N VAL A 146 -33.71 11.67 -18.30
CA VAL A 146 -34.63 12.46 -19.14
C VAL A 146 -34.01 12.74 -20.52
N LYS A 147 -32.72 13.07 -20.61
CA LYS A 147 -32.03 13.30 -21.88
C LYS A 147 -31.97 12.02 -22.73
N LYS A 148 -31.65 10.87 -22.13
CA LYS A 148 -31.69 9.56 -22.80
C LYS A 148 -33.11 9.20 -23.23
N MET A 149 -34.12 9.43 -22.38
CA MET A 149 -35.52 9.19 -22.72
C MET A 149 -36.00 10.07 -23.88
N LYS A 150 -35.58 11.35 -23.93
CA LYS A 150 -35.86 12.23 -25.07
C LYS A 150 -35.17 11.74 -26.35
N GLY A 151 -33.93 11.28 -26.26
CA GLY A 151 -33.19 10.65 -27.37
C GLY A 151 -33.92 9.43 -27.92
N LEU A 152 -34.22 8.46 -27.06
CA LEU A 152 -34.97 7.24 -27.41
C LEU A 152 -36.35 7.56 -28.01
N LYS A 153 -37.05 8.56 -27.48
CA LYS A 153 -38.36 8.98 -28.02
C LYS A 153 -38.22 9.55 -29.43
N LYS A 154 -37.17 10.33 -29.69
CA LYS A 154 -36.87 10.87 -31.01
C LYS A 154 -36.51 9.76 -31.99
N GLU A 155 -35.58 8.87 -31.63
CA GLU A 155 -35.18 7.73 -32.45
C GLU A 155 -36.39 6.84 -32.81
N LYS A 156 -37.27 6.55 -31.85
CA LYS A 156 -38.50 5.78 -32.10
C LYS A 156 -39.45 6.50 -33.07
N MET A 157 -39.54 7.82 -33.00
CA MET A 157 -40.38 8.61 -33.92
C MET A 157 -39.78 8.62 -35.33
N ASP A 158 -38.46 8.79 -35.43
CA ASP A 158 -37.73 8.78 -36.70
C ASP A 158 -37.81 7.39 -37.36
N GLU A 159 -37.67 6.30 -36.58
CA GLU A 159 -37.85 4.93 -37.08
C GLU A 159 -39.28 4.67 -37.56
N ALA A 160 -40.30 5.10 -36.80
CA ALA A 160 -41.69 4.95 -37.21
C ALA A 160 -42.00 5.71 -38.51
N ASN A 161 -41.43 6.91 -38.68
CA ASN A 161 -41.56 7.69 -39.90
C ASN A 161 -40.84 7.02 -41.08
N ALA A 162 -39.65 6.46 -40.85
CA ALA A 162 -38.90 5.71 -41.87
C ALA A 162 -39.67 4.46 -42.31
N ARG A 163 -40.27 3.70 -41.39
CA ARG A 163 -41.13 2.55 -41.72
C ARG A 163 -42.34 2.96 -42.57
N LYS A 164 -43.05 4.03 -42.21
CA LYS A 164 -44.18 4.54 -43.01
C LYS A 164 -43.76 4.90 -44.44
N LYS A 165 -42.63 5.60 -44.59
CA LYS A 165 -42.09 5.95 -45.92
C LYS A 165 -41.72 4.70 -46.72
N ALA A 166 -41.08 3.71 -46.08
CA ALA A 166 -40.73 2.45 -46.73
C ALA A 166 -41.97 1.66 -47.18
N GLU A 167 -43.03 1.61 -46.35
CA GLU A 167 -44.30 0.99 -46.70
C GLU A 167 -44.99 1.70 -47.86
N GLU A 168 -44.98 3.03 -47.88
CA GLU A 168 -45.55 3.82 -48.98
C GLU A 168 -44.81 3.59 -50.29
N VAL A 169 -43.47 3.60 -50.27
CA VAL A 169 -42.63 3.28 -51.44
C VAL A 169 -42.92 1.85 -51.92
N SER A 170 -43.00 0.87 -51.02
CA SER A 170 -43.32 -0.52 -51.38
C SER A 170 -44.70 -0.64 -52.01
N ARG A 171 -45.70 0.07 -51.49
CA ARG A 171 -47.05 0.10 -52.07
C ARG A 171 -47.06 0.74 -53.46
N ASN A 172 -46.31 1.81 -53.66
CA ASN A 172 -46.21 2.48 -54.96
C ASN A 172 -45.49 1.59 -55.98
N LEU A 173 -44.36 0.97 -55.61
CA LEU A 173 -43.65 0.01 -56.45
C LEU A 173 -44.53 -1.17 -56.86
N ARG A 174 -45.39 -1.68 -55.96
CA ARG A 174 -46.35 -2.74 -56.31
C ARG A 174 -47.37 -2.28 -57.37
N LYS A 175 -47.89 -1.06 -57.24
CA LYS A 175 -48.82 -0.49 -58.22
C LYS A 175 -48.14 -0.23 -59.57
N GLU A 176 -46.93 0.32 -59.55
CA GLU A 176 -46.13 0.56 -60.76
C GLU A 176 -45.77 -0.76 -61.44
N LYS A 177 -45.33 -1.76 -60.68
CA LYS A 177 -45.08 -3.11 -61.20
C LYS A 177 -46.32 -3.69 -61.88
N GLN A 178 -47.48 -3.63 -61.22
CA GLN A 178 -48.75 -4.11 -61.79
C GLN A 178 -49.10 -3.37 -63.09
N LYS A 179 -48.90 -2.05 -63.14
CA LYS A 179 -49.15 -1.23 -64.33
C LYS A 179 -48.18 -1.58 -65.47
N VAL A 180 -46.89 -1.77 -65.16
CA VAL A 180 -45.88 -2.18 -66.14
C VAL A 180 -46.16 -3.58 -66.67
N GLU A 181 -46.54 -4.53 -65.81
CA GLU A 181 -46.95 -5.87 -66.22
C GLU A 181 -48.18 -5.82 -67.13
N GLN A 182 -49.20 -5.01 -66.80
CA GLN A 182 -50.37 -4.82 -67.65
C GLN A 182 -49.98 -4.23 -69.01
N ASN A 183 -49.23 -3.13 -69.03
CA ASN A 183 -48.77 -2.51 -70.28
C ASN A 183 -47.94 -3.47 -71.13
N LEU A 184 -47.10 -4.30 -70.49
CA LEU A 184 -46.33 -5.33 -71.19
C LEU A 184 -47.26 -6.37 -71.82
N THR A 185 -48.28 -6.85 -71.10
CA THR A 185 -49.25 -7.80 -71.67
C THR A 185 -50.04 -7.21 -72.84
N GLU A 186 -50.47 -5.95 -72.75
CA GLU A 186 -51.17 -5.24 -73.81
C GLU A 186 -50.26 -5.04 -75.03
N SER A 187 -49.02 -4.60 -74.83
CA SER A 187 -48.04 -4.42 -75.91
C SER A 187 -47.71 -5.74 -76.61
N LYS A 188 -47.60 -6.86 -75.87
CA LYS A 188 -47.40 -8.19 -76.44
C LYS A 188 -48.59 -8.60 -77.31
N ALA A 189 -49.82 -8.38 -76.84
CA ALA A 189 -51.02 -8.67 -77.61
C ALA A 189 -51.10 -7.85 -78.91
N SER A 190 -50.80 -6.54 -78.85
CA SER A 190 -50.73 -5.69 -80.04
C SER A 190 -49.64 -6.14 -81.02
N LEU A 191 -48.51 -6.63 -80.51
CA LEU A 191 -47.41 -7.10 -81.33
C LEU A 191 -47.74 -8.43 -82.03
N THR A 192 -48.48 -9.34 -81.38
CA THR A 192 -49.05 -10.53 -82.04
C THR A 192 -50.04 -10.16 -83.13
N GLN A 193 -50.97 -9.24 -82.85
CA GLN A 193 -51.92 -8.76 -83.86
C GLN A 193 -51.24 -8.08 -85.04
N ALA A 194 -50.18 -7.30 -84.79
CA ALA A 194 -49.38 -6.68 -85.83
C ALA A 194 -48.72 -7.74 -86.72
N ALA A 195 -48.16 -8.81 -86.14
CA ALA A 195 -47.57 -9.92 -86.89
C ALA A 195 -48.60 -10.69 -87.74
N GLU A 196 -49.81 -10.91 -87.24
CA GLU A 196 -50.91 -11.49 -88.04
C GLU A 196 -51.30 -10.58 -89.22
N LEU A 197 -51.31 -9.27 -88.98
CA LEU A 197 -51.65 -8.27 -90.00
C LEU A 197 -50.58 -8.17 -91.11
N VAL A 198 -49.31 -8.47 -90.81
CA VAL A 198 -48.23 -8.53 -91.83
C VAL A 198 -48.61 -9.48 -92.97
N GLY A 199 -49.15 -10.65 -92.66
CA GLY A 199 -49.61 -11.62 -93.67
C GLY A 199 -50.72 -11.05 -94.55
N ASN A 200 -51.74 -10.47 -93.91
CA ASN A 200 -52.86 -9.81 -94.61
C ASN A 200 -52.39 -8.65 -95.50
N PHE A 201 -51.38 -7.89 -95.06
CA PHE A 201 -50.83 -6.77 -95.81
C PHE A 201 -50.05 -7.25 -97.04
N ARG A 202 -49.26 -8.32 -96.93
CA ARG A 202 -48.59 -8.95 -98.08
C ARG A 202 -49.60 -9.49 -99.10
N ASP A 203 -50.68 -10.11 -98.64
CA ASP A 203 -51.71 -10.66 -99.54
C ASP A 203 -52.55 -9.57 -100.20
N LEU A 204 -52.88 -8.49 -99.48
CA LEU A 204 -53.53 -7.32 -100.06
C LEU A 204 -52.64 -6.67 -101.13
N GLN A 205 -51.34 -6.55 -100.89
CA GLN A 205 -50.39 -6.01 -101.85
C GLN A 205 -50.32 -6.87 -103.13
N LYS A 206 -50.35 -8.21 -103.01
CA LYS A 206 -50.43 -9.10 -104.17
C LYS A 206 -51.71 -8.85 -104.97
N LEU A 207 -52.86 -8.81 -104.29
CA LEU A 207 -54.14 -8.53 -104.93
C LEU A 207 -54.16 -7.16 -105.64
N ALA A 208 -53.61 -6.13 -104.99
CA ALA A 208 -53.49 -4.79 -105.57
C ALA A 208 -52.60 -4.79 -106.82
N ASN A 209 -51.49 -5.53 -106.82
CA ASN A 209 -50.64 -5.70 -108.00
C ASN A 209 -51.33 -6.50 -109.11
N GLU A 210 -52.09 -7.55 -108.77
CA GLU A 210 -52.89 -8.30 -109.74
C GLU A 210 -53.95 -7.42 -110.41
N GLN A 211 -54.68 -6.62 -109.62
CA GLN A 211 -55.66 -5.66 -110.14
C GLN A 211 -54.99 -4.55 -110.95
N TYR A 212 -53.85 -4.02 -110.50
CA TYR A 212 -53.06 -3.04 -111.25
C TYR A 212 -52.66 -3.60 -112.61
N ASN A 213 -52.18 -4.85 -112.67
CA ASN A 213 -51.82 -5.51 -113.92
C ASN A 213 -53.03 -5.70 -114.85
N GLN A 214 -54.19 -6.11 -114.32
CA GLN A 214 -55.44 -6.23 -115.10
C GLN A 214 -55.92 -4.88 -115.67
N LEU A 215 -55.82 -3.80 -114.87
CA LEU A 215 -56.16 -2.44 -115.30
C LEU A 215 -55.16 -1.89 -116.32
N ALA A 216 -53.88 -2.18 -116.15
CA ALA A 216 -52.82 -1.77 -117.08
C ALA A 216 -52.95 -2.40 -118.48
N GLU A 217 -53.64 -3.53 -118.61
CA GLU A 217 -53.96 -4.17 -119.89
C GLU A 217 -55.18 -3.55 -120.60
N THR A 218 -56.06 -2.86 -119.88
CA THR A 218 -57.35 -2.37 -120.38
C THR A 218 -57.44 -0.85 -120.55
N VAL A 219 -56.51 -0.09 -119.99
CA VAL A 219 -56.47 1.38 -120.07
C VAL A 219 -55.56 1.85 -121.22
N GLU A 220 -56.05 2.73 -122.09
CA GLU A 220 -55.32 3.27 -123.24
C GLU A 220 -54.13 4.18 -122.86
N ASP A 221 -54.21 4.87 -121.72
CA ASP A 221 -53.15 5.73 -121.18
C ASP A 221 -52.59 5.19 -119.85
N LYS A 222 -51.48 4.46 -119.92
CA LYS A 222 -50.83 3.86 -118.75
C LYS A 222 -50.26 4.90 -117.77
N SER A 223 -50.15 6.16 -118.16
CA SER A 223 -49.63 7.22 -117.29
C SER A 223 -50.65 7.75 -116.28
N SER A 224 -51.93 7.41 -116.44
CA SER A 224 -52.98 7.74 -115.47
C SER A 224 -53.12 6.74 -114.32
N LEU A 225 -52.35 5.64 -114.32
CA LEU A 225 -52.37 4.62 -113.28
C LEU A 225 -51.33 4.95 -112.20
N GLU A 226 -51.80 5.19 -110.97
CA GLU A 226 -50.91 5.33 -109.81
C GLU A 226 -50.25 3.97 -109.49
N ALA A 227 -48.92 3.98 -109.34
CA ALA A 227 -48.17 2.77 -109.03
C ALA A 227 -48.49 2.28 -107.60
N VAL A 228 -48.63 0.96 -107.45
CA VAL A 228 -48.81 0.36 -106.11
C VAL A 228 -47.53 0.62 -105.29
N PRO A 229 -47.62 1.20 -104.08
CA PRO A 229 -46.45 1.49 -103.25
C PRO A 229 -45.61 0.26 -102.96
N ALA A 230 -44.28 0.38 -102.97
CA ALA A 230 -43.38 -0.74 -102.68
C ALA A 230 -43.53 -1.17 -101.21
N LEU A 231 -43.44 -2.48 -100.98
CA LEU A 231 -43.48 -3.07 -99.64
C LEU A 231 -42.12 -2.89 -98.96
N ASP A 232 -42.11 -2.42 -97.71
CA ASP A 232 -40.91 -2.40 -96.86
C ASP A 232 -40.76 -3.76 -96.16
N GLU A 233 -40.09 -4.68 -96.85
CA GLU A 233 -39.92 -6.06 -96.37
C GLU A 233 -39.04 -6.13 -95.11
N GLU A 234 -38.07 -5.24 -94.96
CA GLU A 234 -37.20 -5.20 -93.76
C GLU A 234 -38.00 -4.86 -92.50
N LEU A 235 -38.91 -3.88 -92.60
CA LEU A 235 -39.80 -3.52 -91.49
C LEU A 235 -40.77 -4.64 -91.13
N LEU A 236 -41.34 -5.32 -92.14
CA LEU A 236 -42.31 -6.40 -91.92
C LEU A 236 -41.66 -7.65 -91.33
N GLU A 237 -40.46 -7.99 -91.80
CA GLU A 237 -39.64 -9.04 -91.18
C GLU A 237 -39.24 -8.70 -89.74
N ALA A 238 -38.93 -7.43 -89.45
CA ALA A 238 -38.62 -6.98 -88.09
C ALA A 238 -39.81 -7.14 -87.13
N ILE A 239 -41.03 -6.84 -87.58
CA ILE A 239 -42.27 -7.02 -86.79
C ILE A 239 -42.52 -8.50 -86.49
N GLU A 240 -42.40 -9.37 -87.49
CA GLU A 240 -42.54 -10.81 -87.29
C GLU A 240 -41.45 -11.40 -86.39
N ASN A 241 -40.21 -10.97 -86.57
CA ASN A 241 -39.09 -11.45 -85.77
C ASN A 241 -39.24 -10.99 -84.31
N ALA A 242 -39.67 -9.75 -84.08
CA ALA A 242 -39.99 -9.24 -82.74
C ALA A 242 -41.06 -10.11 -82.05
N ALA A 243 -42.09 -10.55 -82.80
CA ALA A 243 -43.14 -11.43 -82.28
C ALA A 243 -42.64 -12.82 -81.94
N LYS A 244 -41.79 -13.40 -82.79
CA LYS A 244 -41.17 -14.71 -82.58
C LYS A 244 -40.19 -14.71 -81.39
N THR A 245 -39.49 -13.61 -81.12
CA THR A 245 -38.64 -13.48 -79.92
C THR A 245 -39.43 -13.35 -78.63
N ASP A 246 -40.62 -12.72 -78.67
CA ASP A 246 -41.48 -12.59 -77.49
C ASP A 246 -42.10 -13.93 -77.05
N GLU A 247 -42.40 -14.82 -78.01
CA GLU A 247 -42.86 -16.19 -77.72
C GLU A 247 -41.78 -17.08 -77.10
N LYS A 248 -40.51 -16.87 -77.45
CA LYS A 248 -39.37 -17.65 -76.91
C LYS A 248 -38.90 -17.20 -75.53
N SER A 249 -39.39 -16.05 -75.04
CA SER A 249 -38.98 -15.44 -73.77
C SER A 249 -40.04 -15.50 -72.67
N LYS A 250 -41.15 -16.22 -72.92
CA LYS A 250 -42.07 -16.74 -71.90
C LYS A 250 -41.56 -18.07 -71.34
#